data_AF-A0A0C2X4T8-F1
#
_entry.id   AF-A0A0C2X4T8-F1
#
_cell.length_a   1.000
_cell.length_b   1.000
_cell.length_c   1.000
_cell.angle_alpha   90.00
_cell.angle_beta   90.00
_cell.angle_gamma   90.00
#
_symmetry.space_group_name_H-M   'P 1'
#
loop_
_entity.id
_entity.type
_entity.pdbx_description
1 polymer ?
#
loop_
_entity_poly.entity_id
_entity_poly.type
_entity_poly.pdbx_seq_one_letter_code
_entity_poly.pdbx_strand_id
1 'polypeptide(L)'
;MAIPQAIPLYDALQNIHEIKVKLAATDGALTKNVFSTSGAIQDIKLDTIRAAIGLVFTFLVQNLSAIKTTDPIAMAYPDIHHNLMDHTTRRNWLLNGYGTPAKIKWSEVADSIYNDVPTIENGIIAALKALGYENPSGG
;
A
#
# COMPACT_ATOMS: atom_id res chain seq x y z
N MET A 1 7.68 -24.95 -7.75
CA MET A 1 8.18 -24.71 -6.37
C MET A 1 8.06 -23.22 -6.14
N ALA A 2 7.22 -22.76 -5.21
CA ALA A 2 7.05 -21.33 -4.97
C ALA A 2 8.38 -20.76 -4.45
N ILE A 3 8.91 -19.75 -5.14
CA ILE A 3 10.13 -19.07 -4.71
C ILE A 3 9.75 -18.27 -3.46
N PRO A 4 10.47 -18.36 -2.33
CA PRO A 4 10.06 -17.75 -1.06
C PRO A 4 9.70 -16.24 -1.16
N GLN A 5 10.35 -15.50 -2.06
CA GLN A 5 10.06 -14.09 -2.32
C GLN A 5 8.70 -13.84 -2.99
N ALA A 6 8.11 -14.84 -3.65
CA ALA A 6 6.85 -14.67 -4.37
C ALA A 6 5.68 -14.45 -3.41
N ILE A 7 5.71 -15.04 -2.21
CA ILE A 7 4.64 -14.91 -1.21
C ILE A 7 4.42 -13.44 -0.80
N PRO A 8 5.43 -12.71 -0.26
CA PRO A 8 5.23 -11.32 0.12
C PRO A 8 4.93 -10.40 -1.07
N LEU A 9 5.40 -10.73 -2.28
CA LEU A 9 5.03 -10.00 -3.50
C LEU A 9 3.55 -10.19 -3.84
N TYR A 10 3.03 -11.41 -3.75
CA TYR A 10 1.62 -11.70 -3.95
C TYR A 10 0.74 -11.02 -2.91
N ASP A 11 1.12 -11.12 -1.63
CA ASP A 11 0.35 -10.50 -0.54
C ASP A 11 0.33 -8.97 -0.68
N ALA A 12 1.46 -8.36 -1.04
CA ALA A 12 1.54 -6.94 -1.36
C ALA A 12 0.62 -6.56 -2.55
N LEU A 13 0.62 -7.35 -3.62
CA LEU A 13 -0.25 -7.12 -4.77
C LEU A 13 -1.74 -7.23 -4.41
N GLN A 14 -2.10 -8.19 -3.56
CA GLN A 14 -3.46 -8.35 -3.04
C GLN A 14 -3.87 -7.14 -2.18
N ASN A 15 -2.97 -6.61 -1.33
CA ASN A 15 -3.24 -5.40 -0.58
C ASN A 15 -3.46 -4.18 -1.50
N ILE A 16 -2.67 -4.04 -2.57
CA ILE A 16 -2.86 -2.98 -3.58
C ILE A 16 -4.23 -3.12 -4.26
N HIS A 17 -4.61 -4.34 -4.64
CA HIS A 17 -5.92 -4.60 -5.24
C HIS A 17 -7.06 -4.23 -4.28
N GLU A 18 -6.96 -4.62 -3.01
CA GLU A 18 -7.95 -4.28 -2.00
C GLU A 18 -8.06 -2.76 -1.80
N ILE A 19 -6.94 -2.03 -1.76
CA ILE A 19 -6.93 -0.55 -1.73
C ILE A 19 -7.71 0.02 -2.92
N LYS A 20 -7.43 -0.46 -4.14
CA LYS A 20 -8.11 -0.02 -5.37
C LYS A 20 -9.60 -0.31 -5.34
N VAL A 21 -10.01 -1.49 -4.92
CA VAL A 21 -11.43 -1.86 -4.80
C VAL A 21 -12.14 -0.95 -3.80
N LYS A 22 -11.53 -0.67 -2.64
CA LYS A 22 -12.11 0.24 -1.65
C LYS A 22 -12.21 1.67 -2.17
N LEU A 23 -11.22 2.16 -2.92
CA LEU A 23 -11.29 3.47 -3.59
C LEU A 23 -12.41 3.50 -4.64
N ALA A 24 -12.51 2.47 -5.48
CA ALA A 24 -13.54 2.36 -6.51
C ALA A 24 -14.94 2.32 -5.92
N ALA A 25 -15.14 1.65 -4.78
CA ALA A 25 -16.41 1.60 -4.05
C ALA A 25 -16.88 2.96 -3.51
N THR A 26 -16.05 4.00 -3.61
CA THR A 26 -16.45 5.39 -3.29
C THR A 26 -17.02 6.14 -4.47
N ASP A 27 -17.08 5.51 -5.66
CA ASP A 27 -17.50 6.15 -6.92
C ASP A 27 -16.73 7.47 -7.20
N GLY A 28 -15.46 7.50 -6.80
CA GLY A 28 -14.59 8.67 -6.94
C GLY A 28 -14.76 9.75 -5.86
N ALA A 29 -15.65 9.58 -4.88
CA ALA A 29 -15.89 10.55 -3.82
C ALA A 29 -14.69 10.71 -2.88
N LEU A 30 -13.94 9.64 -2.59
CA LEU A 30 -12.75 9.69 -1.75
C LEU A 30 -11.51 10.13 -2.56
N THR A 31 -11.58 11.28 -3.21
CA THR A 31 -10.45 11.88 -3.94
C THR A 31 -9.22 12.07 -3.05
N LYS A 32 -8.03 12.26 -3.64
CA LYS A 32 -6.81 12.58 -2.89
C LYS A 32 -7.01 13.72 -1.89
N ASN A 33 -7.69 14.79 -2.29
CA ASN A 33 -7.96 15.95 -1.44
C ASN A 33 -8.85 15.58 -0.25
N VAL A 34 -9.95 14.85 -0.49
CA VAL A 34 -10.86 14.39 0.58
C VAL A 34 -10.13 13.43 1.52
N PHE A 35 -9.37 12.48 0.96
CA PHE A 35 -8.54 11.53 1.72
C PHE A 35 -7.57 12.27 2.65
N SER A 36 -6.90 13.30 2.14
CA SER A 36 -5.87 14.08 2.84
C SER A 36 -6.39 14.94 3.99
N THR A 37 -7.71 15.05 4.16
CA THR A 37 -8.34 15.90 5.18
C THR A 37 -7.82 15.55 6.58
N SER A 38 -7.36 16.56 7.32
CA SER A 38 -6.96 16.38 8.71
C SER A 38 -8.17 16.09 9.59
N GLY A 39 -8.07 15.08 10.45
CA GLY A 39 -9.18 14.66 11.30
C GLY A 39 -10.24 13.87 10.52
N ALA A 40 -11.40 13.64 11.13
CA ALA A 40 -12.48 12.85 10.56
C ALA A 40 -13.08 13.53 9.32
N ILE A 41 -13.41 12.74 8.31
CA ILE A 41 -14.26 13.18 7.19
C ILE A 41 -15.70 13.23 7.69
N GLN A 42 -16.45 14.29 7.34
CA GLN A 42 -17.85 14.46 7.79
C GLN A 42 -18.76 13.32 7.30
N ASP A 43 -18.52 12.83 6.08
CA ASP A 43 -19.16 11.61 5.59
C ASP A 43 -18.53 10.39 6.27
N ILE A 44 -19.29 9.78 7.19
CA ILE A 44 -18.88 8.62 7.99
C ILE A 44 -18.51 7.42 7.11
N LYS A 45 -19.19 7.24 5.97
CA LYS A 45 -18.88 6.13 5.05
C LYS A 45 -17.51 6.36 4.42
N LEU A 46 -17.24 7.57 3.95
CA LEU A 46 -15.93 7.93 3.40
C LEU A 46 -14.82 7.86 4.46
N ASP A 47 -15.10 8.30 5.69
CA ASP A 47 -14.15 8.21 6.80
C ASP A 47 -13.81 6.75 7.14
N THR A 48 -14.82 5.88 7.17
CA THR A 48 -14.66 4.43 7.41
C THR A 48 -13.84 3.78 6.28
N ILE A 49 -14.14 4.11 5.03
CA ILE A 49 -13.39 3.57 3.87
C ILE A 49 -11.95 4.07 3.90
N ARG A 50 -11.71 5.34 4.22
CA ARG A 50 -10.36 5.89 4.38
C ARG A 50 -9.58 5.15 5.48
N ALA A 51 -10.20 4.93 6.63
CA ALA A 51 -9.57 4.19 7.73
C ALA A 51 -9.24 2.75 7.32
N ALA A 52 -10.17 2.07 6.62
CA ALA A 52 -9.94 0.73 6.09
C ALA A 52 -8.79 0.69 5.07
N ILE A 53 -8.70 1.68 4.17
CA ILE A 53 -7.55 1.81 3.25
C ILE A 53 -6.24 2.02 4.03
N GLY A 54 -6.25 2.85 5.08
CA GLY A 54 -5.08 3.04 5.95
C GLY A 54 -4.62 1.75 6.62
N LEU A 55 -5.55 0.90 7.05
CA LEU A 55 -5.23 -0.43 7.60
C LEU A 55 -4.60 -1.33 6.53
N VAL A 56 -5.19 -1.43 5.34
CA VAL A 56 -4.64 -2.24 4.24
C VAL A 56 -3.27 -1.73 3.81
N PHE A 57 -3.07 -0.41 3.78
CA PHE A 57 -1.78 0.20 3.52
C PHE A 57 -0.72 -0.23 4.54
N THR A 58 -1.09 -0.38 5.82
CA THR A 58 -0.17 -0.89 6.85
C THR A 58 0.31 -2.31 6.51
N PHE A 59 -0.58 -3.19 6.04
CA PHE A 59 -0.23 -4.54 5.60
C PHE A 59 0.64 -4.54 4.34
N LEU A 60 0.33 -3.67 3.37
CA LEU A 60 1.18 -3.47 2.20
C LEU A 60 2.62 -3.16 2.60
N VAL A 61 2.82 -2.15 3.46
CA VAL A 61 4.17 -1.77 3.92
C VAL A 61 4.88 -2.90 4.66
N GLN A 62 4.15 -3.68 5.45
CA GLN A 62 4.70 -4.85 6.15
C GLN A 62 5.19 -5.91 5.16
N ASN A 63 4.40 -6.24 4.14
CA ASN A 63 4.77 -7.21 3.11
C ASN A 63 5.95 -6.74 2.26
N LEU A 64 5.99 -5.47 1.89
CA LEU A 64 7.15 -4.88 1.19
C LEU A 64 8.43 -4.91 2.02
N SER A 65 8.31 -4.66 3.33
CA SER A 65 9.44 -4.71 4.27
C SER A 65 9.99 -6.12 4.50
N ALA A 66 9.18 -7.16 4.27
CA ALA A 66 9.62 -8.55 4.36
C ALA A 66 10.56 -8.95 3.21
N ILE A 67 10.49 -8.23 2.08
CA ILE A 67 11.39 -8.40 0.94
C ILE A 67 12.65 -7.58 1.22
N LYS A 68 13.79 -8.25 1.44
CA LYS A 68 15.05 -7.56 1.72
C LYS A 68 15.52 -6.80 0.48
N THR A 69 16.07 -5.60 0.67
CA THR A 69 16.68 -4.81 -0.41
C THR A 69 17.86 -5.52 -1.08
N THR A 70 18.50 -6.45 -0.36
CA THR A 70 19.58 -7.32 -0.87
C THR A 70 19.07 -8.53 -1.65
N ASP A 71 17.75 -8.72 -1.75
CA ASP A 71 17.20 -9.81 -2.54
C ASP A 71 17.44 -9.56 -4.04
N PRO A 72 17.90 -10.56 -4.81
CA PRO A 72 18.07 -10.41 -6.25
C PRO A 72 16.83 -9.86 -6.97
N ILE A 73 15.62 -10.22 -6.51
CA ILE A 73 14.40 -9.69 -7.13
C ILE A 73 14.18 -8.21 -6.80
N ALA A 74 14.44 -7.79 -5.56
CA ALA A 74 14.30 -6.38 -5.17
C ALA A 74 15.36 -5.50 -5.83
N MET A 75 16.58 -6.04 -6.01
CA MET A 75 17.65 -5.35 -6.73
C MET A 75 17.33 -5.17 -8.22
N ALA A 76 16.70 -6.18 -8.85
CA ALA A 76 16.29 -6.11 -10.25
C ALA A 76 15.06 -5.22 -10.47
N TYR A 77 14.19 -5.10 -9.46
CA TYR A 77 12.93 -4.35 -9.50
C TYR A 77 12.84 -3.37 -8.31
N PRO A 78 13.63 -2.28 -8.31
CA PRO A 78 13.71 -1.35 -7.18
C PRO A 78 12.39 -0.64 -6.88
N ASP A 79 11.48 -0.57 -7.85
CA ASP A 79 10.15 0.03 -7.70
C ASP A 79 9.29 -0.67 -6.63
N ILE A 80 9.57 -1.94 -6.29
CA ILE A 80 8.92 -2.65 -5.18
C ILE A 80 9.13 -1.90 -3.85
N HIS A 81 10.28 -1.24 -3.70
CA HIS A 81 10.65 -0.47 -2.51
C HIS A 81 10.56 1.04 -2.73
N HIS A 82 9.88 1.49 -3.79
CA HIS A 82 9.69 2.90 -4.06
C HIS A 82 9.13 3.61 -2.82
N ASN A 83 9.88 4.59 -2.28
CA ASN A 83 9.53 5.35 -1.07
C ASN A 83 9.29 4.51 0.21
N LEU A 84 9.87 3.30 0.33
CA LEU A 84 9.63 2.39 1.46
C LEU A 84 9.96 2.99 2.85
N MET A 85 10.99 3.84 2.94
CA MET A 85 11.35 4.48 4.22
C MET A 85 10.24 5.44 4.69
N ASP A 86 9.67 6.21 3.76
CA ASP A 86 8.54 7.07 4.05
C ASP A 86 7.30 6.26 4.39
N HIS A 87 7.06 5.15 3.66
CA HIS A 87 5.98 4.22 3.97
C HIS A 87 6.09 3.61 5.36
N THR A 88 7.29 3.24 5.80
CA THR A 88 7.54 2.74 7.15
C THR A 88 7.21 3.79 8.20
N THR A 89 7.58 5.04 7.93
CA THR A 89 7.26 6.18 8.79
C THR A 89 5.74 6.40 8.87
N ARG A 90 5.05 6.36 7.73
CA ARG A 90 3.58 6.46 7.62
C ARG A 90 2.87 5.32 8.36
N ARG A 91 3.33 4.08 8.21
CA ARG A 91 2.84 2.90 8.93
C ARG A 91 2.97 3.09 10.44
N ASN A 92 4.11 3.61 10.90
CA ASN A 92 4.30 3.88 12.33
C ASN A 92 3.29 4.91 12.86
N TRP A 93 2.90 5.94 12.08
CA TRP A 93 1.82 6.84 12.48
C TRP A 93 0.46 6.14 12.56
N LEU A 94 0.17 5.21 11.64
CA LEU A 94 -1.08 4.44 11.64
C LEU A 94 -1.18 3.48 12.85
N LEU A 95 -0.06 2.87 13.26
CA LEU A 95 -0.02 1.90 14.37
C LEU A 95 0.10 2.55 15.75
N ASN A 96 0.84 3.66 15.87
CA ASN A 96 1.13 4.30 17.17
C ASN A 96 -0.01 5.16 17.73
N GLY A 97 -1.20 5.14 17.10
CA GLY A 97 -2.39 5.84 17.60
C GLY A 97 -2.91 5.40 18.98
N TYR A 98 -2.31 4.37 19.60
CA TYR A 98 -2.77 3.80 20.87
C TYR A 98 -1.97 4.20 22.13
N GLY A 99 -0.82 4.88 22.01
CA GLY A 99 0.08 5.13 23.16
C GLY A 99 0.31 6.60 23.52
N THR A 100 0.38 7.50 22.54
CA THR A 100 0.48 8.97 22.67
C THR A 100 0.23 9.58 21.27
N PRO A 101 -0.44 10.73 21.13
CA PRO A 101 -1.21 11.07 19.94
C PRO A 101 -0.35 11.72 18.85
N ALA A 102 0.55 10.97 18.22
CA ALA A 102 1.00 11.38 16.90
C ALA A 102 -0.22 11.29 15.96
N LYS A 103 -0.77 12.45 15.58
CA LYS A 103 -1.91 12.50 14.67
C LYS A 103 -1.53 11.80 13.35
N ILE A 104 -2.38 10.89 12.89
CA ILE A 104 -2.21 10.28 11.56
C ILE A 104 -2.15 11.41 10.53
N LYS A 105 -1.08 11.43 9.75
CA LYS A 105 -0.91 12.37 8.65
C LYS A 105 -1.56 11.82 7.39
N TRP A 106 -2.88 11.96 7.30
CA TRP A 106 -3.67 11.44 6.19
C TRP A 106 -3.24 12.00 4.83
N SER A 107 -2.67 13.21 4.78
CA SER A 107 -2.09 13.77 3.55
C SER A 107 -0.95 12.92 3.00
N GLU A 108 -0.04 12.45 3.85
CA GLU A 108 1.11 11.65 3.42
C GLU A 108 0.70 10.22 3.03
N VAL A 109 -0.32 9.67 3.71
CA VAL A 109 -0.93 8.41 3.29
C VAL A 109 -1.60 8.58 1.93
N ALA A 110 -2.38 9.65 1.73
CA ALA A 110 -3.02 9.94 0.45
C ALA A 110 -1.99 10.11 -0.68
N ASP A 111 -0.87 10.79 -0.44
CA ASP A 111 0.23 10.88 -1.42
C ASP A 111 0.72 9.49 -1.83
N SER A 112 0.90 8.58 -0.87
CA SER A 112 1.35 7.22 -1.16
C SER A 112 0.33 6.43 -1.98
N ILE A 113 -0.94 6.46 -1.56
CA ILE A 113 -2.03 5.73 -2.22
C ILE A 113 -2.21 6.18 -3.67
N TYR A 114 -2.09 7.48 -3.94
CA TYR A 114 -2.35 8.04 -5.26
C TYR A 114 -1.12 8.12 -6.17
N ASN A 115 0.09 8.22 -5.61
CA ASN A 115 1.31 8.41 -6.40
C ASN A 115 2.27 7.22 -6.34
N ASP A 116 2.50 6.67 -5.14
CA ASP A 116 3.53 5.63 -4.95
C ASP A 116 3.00 4.23 -5.29
N VAL A 117 1.78 3.90 -4.83
CA VAL A 117 1.16 2.57 -5.00
C VAL A 117 1.10 2.12 -6.47
N PRO A 118 0.74 2.97 -7.45
CA PRO A 118 0.80 2.58 -8.87
C PRO A 118 2.19 2.16 -9.34
N THR A 119 3.25 2.84 -8.88
CA THR A 119 4.64 2.51 -9.22
C THR A 119 5.03 1.16 -8.60
N ILE A 120 4.71 0.98 -7.32
CA ILE A 120 4.98 -0.27 -6.60
C ILE A 120 4.26 -1.45 -7.25
N GLU A 121 2.99 -1.27 -7.62
CA GLU A 121 2.19 -2.29 -8.30
C GLU A 121 2.85 -2.76 -9.60
N ASN A 122 3.28 -1.82 -10.44
CA ASN A 122 3.98 -2.12 -11.68
C ASN A 122 5.28 -2.89 -11.41
N GLY A 123 6.05 -2.50 -10.40
CA GLY A 123 7.26 -3.20 -9.97
C GLY A 123 6.99 -4.64 -9.52
N ILE A 124 5.96 -4.84 -8.69
CA ILE A 124 5.55 -6.17 -8.22
C ILE A 124 5.10 -7.06 -9.38
N ILE A 125 4.26 -6.54 -10.29
CA ILE A 125 3.78 -7.28 -11.45
C ILE A 125 4.95 -7.69 -12.35
N ALA A 126 5.91 -6.79 -12.59
CA ALA A 126 7.09 -7.09 -13.39
C ALA A 126 7.97 -8.17 -12.74
N ALA A 127 8.19 -8.08 -11.42
CA ALA A 127 8.94 -9.08 -10.67
C ALA A 127 8.25 -10.46 -10.68
N LEU A 128 6.94 -10.52 -10.45
CA LEU A 128 6.19 -11.78 -10.50
C LEU A 128 6.23 -12.41 -11.89
N LYS A 129 6.09 -11.63 -12.97
CA LYS A 129 6.24 -12.13 -14.34
C LYS A 129 7.63 -12.71 -14.59
N ALA A 130 8.69 -12.06 -14.12
CA ALA A 130 10.06 -12.56 -14.25
C ALA A 130 10.31 -13.86 -13.47
N LEU A 131 9.55 -14.09 -12.40
CA LEU A 131 9.55 -15.34 -11.65
C LEU A 131 8.68 -16.44 -12.29
N GLY A 132 8.04 -16.18 -13.44
CA GLY A 132 7.25 -17.14 -14.21
C GLY A 132 5.74 -17.13 -13.89
N TYR A 133 5.23 -16.10 -13.22
CA TYR A 133 3.80 -15.98 -12.94
C TYR A 133 3.10 -15.19 -14.06
N GLU A 134 2.33 -15.89 -14.91
CA GLU A 134 1.77 -15.32 -16.16
C GLU A 134 0.61 -14.34 -15.93
N ASN A 135 -0.17 -14.49 -14.85
CA ASN A 135 -1.28 -13.61 -14.50
C ASN A 135 -1.28 -13.24 -13.00
N PRO A 136 -0.34 -12.39 -12.54
CA PRO A 136 -0.28 -12.02 -11.12
C PRO A 136 -1.46 -11.12 -10.69
N SER A 137 -2.13 -10.48 -11.66
CA SER A 137 -3.26 -9.56 -11.46
C SER A 137 -4.62 -10.25 -11.31
N GLY A 138 -4.69 -11.57 -11.47
CA GLY A 138 -5.93 -12.29 -11.80
C GLY A 138 -6.65 -12.94 -10.61
N GLY A 139 -7.75 -12.31 -10.22
CA GLY A 139 -8.99 -12.93 -9.75
C GLY A 139 -10.16 -12.17 -10.38
#